data_AF-A0A3B9ES80-F1
#
_entry.id   AF-A0A3B9ES80-F1
#
_cell.length_a   1.000
_cell.length_b   1.000
_cell.length_c   1.000
_cell.angle_alpha   90.00
_cell.angle_beta   90.00
_cell.angle_gamma   90.00
#
_symmetry.space_group_name_H-M   'P 1'
#
loop_
_entity.id
_entity.type
_entity.pdbx_description
1 polymer ?
#
loop_
_entity_poly.entity_id
_entity_poly.type
_entity_poly.pdbx_seq_one_letter_code
_entity_poly.pdbx_strand_id
1 'polypeptide(L)'
;MRNAVIGAVVGLVVGVVFGVSIIAPRLKAPLPATAAEVVAELSSDEPRKETPADPETVSALASEHAAEVVGLRAENLLAPAAPTPPVHWRMESAFSSGLPQLGAQAKRIETEIWRVSAGQMEIAFHEPGSLVREKDIFQAVKAGAIDAAFVAPESWPAEVPALQLFGAVPFGPRSEEYLAWLYFGGGEKMLREIAGGLGVQIVVCGLVSPEGAGWYRRPVTTVEDLKGLRVRMTGLGAQVMDRLGAETVDLTEGDIFHALETGTIDAAEYSMPAIDARLGLQRMARNYYFPGWHQPAT
;
A
#
# COMPACT_ATOMS: atom_id res chain seq x y z
N MET A 1 7.44 -8.58 -34.51
CA MET A 1 7.43 -9.97 -33.99
C MET A 1 8.08 -10.07 -32.63
N ARG A 2 7.67 -11.12 -31.91
CA ARG A 2 8.25 -11.74 -30.71
C ARG A 2 9.64 -12.37 -30.98
N ASN A 3 10.31 -12.84 -29.91
CA ASN A 3 11.43 -13.82 -29.85
C ASN A 3 12.87 -13.24 -29.81
N ALA A 4 13.80 -13.68 -28.94
CA ALA A 4 13.69 -14.59 -27.78
C ALA A 4 14.86 -14.50 -26.75
N VAL A 5 14.54 -14.99 -25.54
CA VAL A 5 15.32 -15.55 -24.40
C VAL A 5 16.79 -15.98 -24.60
N ILE A 6 17.63 -15.75 -23.57
CA ILE A 6 18.66 -16.64 -22.90
C ILE A 6 19.44 -15.76 -21.88
N GLY A 7 19.78 -16.12 -20.63
CA GLY A 7 19.41 -17.25 -19.76
C GLY A 7 20.53 -17.66 -18.78
N ALA A 8 20.34 -17.53 -17.45
CA ALA A 8 21.10 -18.24 -16.39
C ALA A 8 20.47 -18.04 -14.98
N VAL A 9 20.36 -19.12 -14.18
CA VAL A 9 19.83 -19.09 -12.79
C VAL A 9 20.71 -19.92 -11.85
N VAL A 10 21.22 -19.30 -10.79
CA VAL A 10 21.69 -19.89 -9.51
C VAL A 10 21.61 -18.76 -8.46
N GLY A 11 21.07 -18.87 -7.24
CA GLY A 11 20.25 -19.91 -6.61
C GLY A 11 19.99 -19.58 -5.13
N LEU A 12 18.75 -19.77 -4.66
CA LEU A 12 18.32 -19.92 -3.25
C LEU A 12 18.80 -18.93 -2.16
N VAL A 13 17.91 -18.02 -1.70
CA VAL A 13 17.82 -17.59 -0.28
C VAL A 13 16.35 -17.48 0.14
N VAL A 14 16.07 -17.81 1.41
CA VAL A 14 14.74 -17.98 2.03
C VAL A 14 14.06 -16.65 2.38
N GLY A 15 12.75 -16.58 2.14
CA GLY A 15 11.77 -15.80 2.91
C GLY A 15 11.85 -14.27 2.86
N VAL A 16 10.99 -13.63 2.05
CA VAL A 16 10.72 -12.19 2.10
C VAL A 16 9.22 -11.93 1.93
N VAL A 17 8.68 -11.02 2.75
CA VAL A 17 7.27 -10.60 2.82
C VAL A 17 7.06 -9.33 1.97
N PHE A 18 5.93 -9.25 1.24
CA PHE A 18 5.56 -8.14 0.33
C PHE A 18 4.14 -7.58 0.64
N GLY A 19 3.86 -6.29 0.32
CA GLY A 19 2.56 -5.55 0.41
C GLY A 19 2.27 -4.33 1.36
N VAL A 20 2.82 -3.11 1.18
CA VAL A 20 2.46 -1.76 1.76
C VAL A 20 2.52 -0.73 0.62
N SER A 21 1.82 0.40 0.62
CA SER A 21 1.79 1.25 -0.58
C SER A 21 2.92 2.30 -0.71
N ILE A 22 3.58 2.29 -1.87
CA ILE A 22 4.34 3.41 -2.42
C ILE A 22 3.45 4.15 -3.42
N ILE A 23 3.25 5.46 -3.23
CA ILE A 23 2.67 6.32 -4.26
C ILE A 23 3.80 6.96 -5.09
N ALA A 24 3.66 7.10 -6.41
CA ALA A 24 4.54 7.92 -7.27
C ALA A 24 3.78 8.60 -8.43
N PRO A 25 4.24 9.75 -8.95
CA PRO A 25 3.57 10.45 -10.06
C PRO A 25 4.08 10.03 -11.45
N ARG A 26 3.13 9.92 -12.39
CA ARG A 26 3.30 9.93 -13.87
C ARG A 26 4.19 8.85 -14.53
N LEU A 27 3.54 7.92 -15.22
CA LEU A 27 4.07 7.30 -16.45
C LEU A 27 3.52 8.02 -17.70
N LYS A 28 4.31 8.09 -18.78
CA LYS A 28 3.97 8.80 -20.03
C LYS A 28 2.98 8.06 -20.97
N ALA A 29 2.34 6.99 -20.51
CA ALA A 29 1.35 6.24 -21.28
C ALA A 29 -0.04 6.90 -21.15
N PRO A 30 -0.90 6.85 -22.19
CA PRO A 30 -2.27 7.35 -22.08
C PRO A 30 -3.08 6.49 -21.10
N LEU A 31 -3.61 7.14 -20.06
CA LEU A 31 -4.50 6.54 -19.06
C LEU A 31 -5.98 6.80 -19.43
N PRO A 32 -6.92 5.96 -18.97
CA PRO A 32 -8.35 6.13 -19.24
C PRO A 32 -8.91 7.42 -18.61
N ALA A 33 -10.05 7.88 -19.14
CA ALA A 33 -10.60 9.20 -18.86
C ALA A 33 -11.34 9.27 -17.51
N THR A 34 -10.64 9.75 -16.48
CA THR A 34 -11.19 10.15 -15.16
C THR A 34 -11.70 9.02 -14.26
N ALA A 35 -11.57 9.21 -12.94
CA ALA A 35 -12.02 8.25 -11.93
C ALA A 35 -13.55 7.97 -11.95
N ALA A 36 -14.36 8.91 -12.47
CA ALA A 36 -15.82 8.75 -12.50
C ALA A 36 -16.27 7.70 -13.54
N GLU A 37 -15.60 7.62 -14.69
CA GLU A 37 -15.95 6.67 -15.75
C GLU A 37 -15.53 5.24 -15.36
N VAL A 38 -14.36 5.08 -14.73
CA VAL A 38 -13.87 3.79 -14.20
C VAL A 38 -14.82 3.22 -13.15
N VAL A 39 -15.33 4.05 -12.22
CA VAL A 39 -16.31 3.62 -11.21
C VAL A 39 -17.65 3.21 -11.84
N ALA A 40 -18.09 3.91 -12.88
CA ALA A 40 -19.29 3.54 -13.62
C ALA A 40 -19.12 2.20 -14.36
N GLU A 41 -17.99 1.99 -15.04
CA GLU A 41 -17.69 0.77 -15.79
C GLU A 41 -17.63 -0.46 -14.85
N LEU A 42 -16.90 -0.36 -13.74
CA LEU A 42 -16.82 -1.41 -12.70
C LEU A 42 -18.17 -1.73 -12.04
N SER A 43 -19.12 -0.80 -12.02
CA SER A 43 -20.47 -1.04 -11.46
C SER A 43 -21.42 -1.78 -12.42
N SER A 44 -21.01 -1.99 -13.68
CA SER A 44 -21.90 -2.45 -14.76
C SER A 44 -21.63 -3.86 -15.29
N ASP A 45 -20.50 -4.48 -14.94
CA ASP A 45 -20.10 -5.80 -15.48
C ASP A 45 -20.76 -6.93 -14.67
N GLU A 46 -21.83 -7.53 -15.21
CA GLU A 46 -22.37 -8.80 -14.68
C GLU A 46 -21.33 -9.93 -14.81
N PRO A 47 -21.36 -10.96 -13.94
CA PRO A 47 -20.33 -12.00 -13.91
C PRO A 47 -20.24 -12.77 -15.23
N ARG A 48 -19.18 -12.50 -16.01
CA ARG A 48 -18.92 -13.18 -17.28
C ARG A 48 -18.69 -14.67 -17.05
N LYS A 49 -19.46 -15.49 -17.75
CA LYS A 49 -19.19 -16.92 -17.88
C LYS A 49 -17.98 -17.11 -18.79
N GLU A 50 -16.84 -17.44 -18.21
CA GLU A 50 -15.66 -17.87 -18.98
C GLU A 50 -16.01 -19.12 -19.79
N THR A 51 -15.82 -19.03 -21.10
CA THR A 51 -15.81 -20.19 -22.00
C THR A 51 -14.37 -20.36 -22.48
N PRO A 52 -13.75 -21.56 -22.35
CA PRO A 52 -12.35 -21.73 -22.70
C PRO A 52 -12.11 -21.48 -24.19
N ALA A 53 -11.01 -20.78 -24.51
CA ALA A 53 -10.70 -20.36 -25.87
C ALA A 53 -10.31 -21.53 -26.78
N ASP A 54 -10.76 -21.48 -28.03
CA ASP A 54 -10.49 -22.49 -29.06
C ASP A 54 -9.02 -22.46 -29.51
N PRO A 55 -8.29 -23.60 -29.47
CA PRO A 55 -6.88 -23.68 -29.87
C PRO A 55 -6.58 -23.24 -31.31
N GLU A 56 -7.53 -23.28 -32.26
CA GLU A 56 -7.27 -22.82 -33.63
C GLU A 56 -7.04 -21.29 -33.70
N THR A 57 -7.69 -20.52 -32.82
CA THR A 57 -7.60 -19.05 -32.81
C THR A 57 -6.21 -18.56 -32.39
N VAL A 58 -5.50 -19.36 -31.57
CA VAL A 58 -4.15 -19.04 -31.08
C VAL A 58 -3.09 -19.22 -32.16
N SER A 59 -3.33 -20.08 -33.15
CA SER A 59 -2.37 -20.39 -34.22
C SER A 59 -2.30 -19.28 -35.29
N ALA A 60 -3.44 -18.69 -35.64
CA ALA A 60 -3.53 -17.70 -36.73
C ALA A 60 -2.77 -16.39 -36.45
N LEU A 61 -2.71 -15.94 -35.19
CA LEU A 61 -2.07 -14.68 -34.79
C LEU A 61 -0.53 -14.71 -34.87
N ALA A 62 0.08 -15.88 -35.06
CA ALA A 62 1.53 -16.05 -35.04
C ALA A 62 2.22 -15.75 -36.39
N SER A 63 1.50 -15.78 -37.52
CA SER A 63 2.10 -15.76 -38.86
C SER A 63 2.21 -14.37 -39.50
N GLU A 64 1.30 -13.44 -39.23
CA GLU A 64 1.20 -12.18 -39.98
C GLU A 64 2.31 -11.15 -39.70
N HIS A 65 2.92 -11.16 -38.50
CA HIS A 65 3.93 -10.16 -38.13
C HIS A 65 5.32 -10.39 -38.77
N ALA A 66 5.45 -11.34 -39.69
CA ALA A 66 6.73 -11.89 -40.16
C ALA A 66 7.56 -10.97 -41.08
N ALA A 67 6.95 -10.02 -41.78
CA ALA A 67 7.54 -9.43 -42.99
C ALA A 67 8.29 -8.09 -42.80
N GLU A 68 8.13 -7.39 -41.68
CA GLU A 68 8.42 -5.93 -41.62
C GLU A 68 9.72 -5.53 -40.86
N VAL A 69 10.79 -6.34 -40.93
CA VAL A 69 12.04 -6.09 -40.17
C VAL A 69 13.33 -6.16 -41.01
N VAL A 70 13.25 -5.90 -42.32
CA VAL A 70 14.43 -5.89 -43.22
C VAL A 70 14.66 -4.49 -43.79
N GLY A 71 15.31 -3.61 -43.01
CA GLY A 71 15.59 -2.23 -43.45
C GLY A 71 16.58 -1.40 -42.61
N LEU A 72 16.95 -1.82 -41.40
CA LEU A 72 17.89 -1.07 -40.55
C LEU A 72 19.34 -1.47 -40.86
N ARG A 73 20.16 -0.50 -41.27
CA ARG A 73 21.60 -0.69 -41.53
C ARG A 73 22.34 -1.06 -40.24
N ALA A 74 23.25 -2.03 -40.33
CA ALA A 74 24.01 -2.54 -39.18
C ALA A 74 24.96 -1.53 -38.51
N GLU A 75 25.21 -0.39 -39.15
CA GLU A 75 26.19 0.63 -38.72
C GLU A 75 25.80 1.36 -37.43
N ASN A 76 24.51 1.34 -37.02
CA ASN A 76 24.03 1.98 -35.78
C ASN A 76 24.03 1.06 -34.54
N LEU A 77 24.40 -0.22 -34.66
CA LEU A 77 24.41 -1.18 -33.54
C LEU A 77 25.56 -1.00 -32.54
N LEU A 78 26.50 -0.08 -32.82
CA LEU A 78 27.70 0.18 -32.02
C LEU A 78 27.70 1.53 -31.29
N ALA A 79 26.62 2.31 -31.40
CA ALA A 79 26.46 3.49 -30.55
C ALA A 79 26.27 3.01 -29.09
N PRO A 80 27.12 3.42 -28.13
CA PRO A 80 26.85 3.13 -26.73
C PRO A 80 25.52 3.76 -26.36
N ALA A 81 24.66 3.00 -25.67
CA ALA A 81 23.43 3.55 -25.11
C ALA A 81 23.82 4.77 -24.26
N ALA A 82 23.17 5.91 -24.51
CA ALA A 82 23.40 7.10 -23.70
C ALA A 82 23.14 6.73 -22.22
N PRO A 83 24.06 7.07 -21.29
CA PRO A 83 23.88 6.70 -19.89
C PRO A 83 22.57 7.32 -19.39
N THR A 84 21.67 6.47 -18.90
CA THR A 84 20.46 6.93 -18.22
C THR A 84 20.89 7.82 -17.04
N PRO A 85 20.40 9.06 -16.92
CA PRO A 85 20.76 9.89 -15.79
C PRO A 85 20.25 9.25 -14.49
N PRO A 86 21.05 9.25 -13.41
CA PRO A 86 20.60 8.75 -12.11
C PRO A 86 19.30 9.43 -11.66
N VAL A 87 18.39 8.62 -11.13
CA VAL A 87 17.09 9.08 -10.61
C VAL A 87 17.21 9.25 -9.11
N HIS A 88 16.94 10.45 -8.61
CA HIS A 88 16.88 10.76 -7.18
C HIS A 88 15.45 11.18 -6.82
N TRP A 89 14.78 10.38 -6.02
CA TRP A 89 13.42 10.62 -5.52
C TRP A 89 13.44 10.86 -4.01
N ARG A 90 12.57 11.74 -3.53
CA ARG A 90 12.32 11.94 -2.10
C ARG A 90 11.02 11.24 -1.71
N MET A 91 11.09 10.37 -0.70
CA MET A 91 9.96 9.59 -0.20
C MET A 91 9.62 9.98 1.24
N GLU A 92 8.48 10.63 1.42
CA GLU A 92 7.91 10.87 2.75
C GLU A 92 7.33 9.55 3.31
N SER A 93 7.71 9.16 4.53
CA SER A 93 7.11 8.02 5.21
C SER A 93 6.03 8.49 6.19
N ALA A 94 4.88 7.82 6.22
CA ALA A 94 3.90 7.99 7.30
C ALA A 94 4.36 7.36 8.63
N PHE A 95 5.37 6.48 8.57
CA PHE A 95 5.85 5.68 9.71
C PHE A 95 7.32 5.99 10.04
N SER A 96 7.64 6.16 11.32
CA SER A 96 9.00 6.42 11.81
C SER A 96 9.97 5.29 11.46
N SER A 97 11.21 5.62 11.05
CA SER A 97 12.24 4.61 10.76
C SER A 97 12.58 3.72 11.98
N GLY A 98 12.28 4.19 13.19
CA GLY A 98 12.46 3.45 14.44
C GLY A 98 11.44 2.32 14.66
N LEU A 99 10.35 2.27 13.90
CA LEU A 99 9.36 1.20 14.02
C LEU A 99 9.84 -0.11 13.36
N PRO A 100 9.79 -1.25 14.07
CA PRO A 100 9.98 -2.55 13.46
C PRO A 100 8.86 -2.81 12.45
N GLN A 101 9.16 -3.60 11.41
CA GLN A 101 8.28 -3.84 10.28
C GLN A 101 7.97 -2.56 9.49
N LEU A 102 7.09 -1.65 9.93
CA LEU A 102 6.68 -0.47 9.16
C LEU A 102 7.87 0.42 8.70
N GLY A 103 8.57 1.04 9.64
CA GLY A 103 9.74 1.90 9.34
C GLY A 103 10.91 1.13 8.75
N ALA A 104 11.17 -0.07 9.26
CA ALA A 104 12.22 -0.96 8.77
C ALA A 104 12.03 -1.35 7.29
N GLN A 105 10.78 -1.55 6.84
CA GLN A 105 10.48 -1.86 5.44
C GLN A 105 10.62 -0.63 4.53
N ALA A 106 10.26 0.57 5.01
CA ALA A 106 10.51 1.82 4.29
C ALA A 106 12.02 2.05 4.03
N LYS A 107 12.87 1.86 5.04
CA LYS A 107 14.35 1.91 4.89
C LYS A 107 14.91 0.76 4.06
N ARG A 108 14.27 -0.41 4.10
CA ARG A 108 14.61 -1.53 3.22
C ARG A 108 14.37 -1.17 1.75
N ILE A 109 13.26 -0.52 1.41
CA ILE A 109 12.92 -0.12 0.03
C ILE A 109 13.99 0.82 -0.56
N GLU A 110 14.37 1.86 0.18
CA GLU A 110 15.50 2.75 -0.17
C GLU A 110 16.77 1.95 -0.50
N THR A 111 17.17 1.06 0.42
CA THR A 111 18.41 0.26 0.32
C THR A 111 18.37 -0.74 -0.84
N GLU A 112 17.24 -1.46 -1.01
CA GLU A 112 17.09 -2.51 -2.02
C GLU A 112 16.99 -1.91 -3.43
N ILE A 113 16.29 -0.77 -3.61
CA ILE A 113 16.18 -0.08 -4.90
C ILE A 113 17.55 0.47 -5.32
N TRP A 114 18.30 1.08 -4.39
CA TRP A 114 19.67 1.52 -4.67
C TRP A 114 20.56 0.33 -5.08
N ARG A 115 20.49 -0.80 -4.37
CA ARG A 115 21.31 -1.98 -4.67
C ARG A 115 20.93 -2.63 -6.00
N VAL A 116 19.64 -2.84 -6.26
CA VAL A 116 19.15 -3.52 -7.48
C VAL A 116 19.32 -2.65 -8.73
N SER A 117 19.26 -1.31 -8.58
CA SER A 117 19.55 -0.37 -9.67
C SER A 117 21.04 -0.13 -9.90
N ALA A 118 21.95 -0.77 -9.14
CA ALA A 118 23.39 -0.47 -9.14
C ALA A 118 23.69 1.03 -8.96
N GLY A 119 22.93 1.68 -8.06
CA GLY A 119 23.04 3.12 -7.77
C GLY A 119 22.45 4.04 -8.86
N GLN A 120 21.74 3.53 -9.86
CA GLN A 120 21.06 4.34 -10.88
C GLN A 120 19.73 4.94 -10.39
N MET A 121 19.16 4.42 -9.29
CA MET A 121 17.96 4.95 -8.66
C MET A 121 18.13 5.00 -7.14
N GLU A 122 17.93 6.18 -6.58
CA GLU A 122 17.87 6.44 -5.15
C GLU A 122 16.46 6.92 -4.80
N ILE A 123 15.84 6.30 -3.80
CA ILE A 123 14.61 6.80 -3.17
C ILE A 123 14.97 7.15 -1.72
N ALA A 124 15.37 8.39 -1.48
CA ALA A 124 15.76 8.87 -0.17
C ALA A 124 14.56 8.84 0.79
N PHE A 125 14.70 8.14 1.90
CA PHE A 125 13.68 8.09 2.95
C PHE A 125 13.69 9.37 3.78
N HIS A 126 12.50 9.88 4.07
CA HIS A 126 12.25 11.01 4.95
C HIS A 126 11.30 10.61 6.10
N GLU A 127 11.65 11.02 7.33
CA GLU A 127 10.86 10.76 8.54
C GLU A 127 9.49 11.46 8.49
N PRO A 128 8.48 10.96 9.22
CA PRO A 128 7.14 11.56 9.24
C PRO A 128 7.11 13.05 9.56
N GLY A 129 6.45 13.81 8.68
CA GLY A 129 6.28 15.26 8.79
C GLY A 129 7.48 16.07 8.30
N SER A 130 8.54 15.46 7.75
CA SER A 130 9.80 16.15 7.46
C SER A 130 9.88 16.82 6.10
N LEU A 131 9.18 16.32 5.07
CA LEU A 131 8.94 17.05 3.81
C LEU A 131 7.54 17.67 3.79
N VAL A 132 6.53 16.91 4.20
CA VAL A 132 5.12 17.29 4.15
C VAL A 132 4.36 16.67 5.32
N ARG A 133 3.26 17.30 5.76
CA ARG A 133 2.42 16.72 6.81
C ARG A 133 1.65 15.53 6.24
N GLU A 134 1.39 14.52 7.08
CA GLU A 134 0.73 13.26 6.71
C GLU A 134 -0.53 13.45 5.84
N LYS A 135 -1.47 14.30 6.30
CA LYS A 135 -2.70 14.63 5.57
C LYS A 135 -2.51 15.29 4.19
N ASP A 136 -1.35 15.88 3.93
CA ASP A 136 -1.03 16.57 2.67
C ASP A 136 -0.24 15.66 1.70
N ILE A 137 0.21 14.47 2.15
CA ILE A 137 1.06 13.53 1.38
C ILE A 137 0.49 13.25 -0.02
N PHE A 138 -0.79 12.88 -0.11
CA PHE A 138 -1.39 12.47 -1.38
C PHE A 138 -1.34 13.60 -2.43
N GLN A 139 -1.72 14.80 -2.02
CA GLN A 139 -1.70 15.99 -2.89
C GLN A 139 -0.27 16.41 -3.22
N ALA A 140 0.68 16.24 -2.29
CA ALA A 140 2.09 16.51 -2.54
C ALA A 140 2.70 15.57 -3.59
N VAL A 141 2.41 14.25 -3.54
CA VAL A 141 2.83 13.31 -4.59
C VAL A 141 2.15 13.62 -5.92
N LYS A 142 0.83 13.83 -5.92
CA LYS A 142 0.04 14.16 -7.12
C LYS A 142 0.49 15.45 -7.82
N ALA A 143 0.92 16.44 -7.04
CA ALA A 143 1.50 17.70 -7.56
C ALA A 143 2.98 17.57 -7.98
N GLY A 144 3.68 16.49 -7.61
CA GLY A 144 5.12 16.35 -7.81
C GLY A 144 5.97 17.20 -6.86
N ALA A 145 5.41 17.62 -5.71
CA ALA A 145 6.16 18.34 -4.68
C ALA A 145 7.11 17.40 -3.92
N ILE A 146 6.71 16.14 -3.75
CA ILE A 146 7.55 14.99 -3.38
C ILE A 146 7.40 13.91 -4.46
N ASP A 147 8.41 13.06 -4.58
CA ASP A 147 8.52 12.11 -5.70
C ASP A 147 7.87 10.75 -5.37
N ALA A 148 7.86 10.38 -4.09
CA ALA A 148 7.16 9.21 -3.59
C ALA A 148 6.62 9.41 -2.16
N ALA A 149 5.81 8.47 -1.69
CA ALA A 149 5.45 8.35 -0.27
C ALA A 149 5.23 6.88 0.14
N PHE A 150 5.56 6.51 1.38
CA PHE A 150 5.37 5.17 1.96
C PHE A 150 4.30 5.22 3.08
N VAL A 151 3.14 4.62 2.82
CA VAL A 151 1.89 4.92 3.53
C VAL A 151 0.79 3.91 3.15
N ALA A 152 -0.22 3.71 4.00
CA ALA A 152 -1.34 2.80 3.71
C ALA A 152 -2.41 3.47 2.82
N PRO A 153 -3.02 2.80 1.82
CA PRO A 153 -4.05 3.39 0.96
C PRO A 153 -5.30 3.90 1.69
N GLU A 154 -5.65 3.23 2.80
CA GLU A 154 -6.80 3.57 3.63
C GLU A 154 -6.75 4.98 4.23
N SER A 155 -5.58 5.64 4.21
CA SER A 155 -5.39 7.02 4.66
C SER A 155 -6.09 8.08 3.79
N TRP A 156 -6.63 7.74 2.59
CA TRP A 156 -7.28 8.72 1.69
C TRP A 156 -8.74 8.41 1.33
N PRO A 157 -9.63 8.19 2.33
CA PRO A 157 -11.05 7.95 2.05
C PRO A 157 -11.74 9.17 1.41
N ALA A 158 -11.16 10.37 1.59
CA ALA A 158 -11.64 11.62 0.99
C ALA A 158 -11.32 11.74 -0.52
N GLU A 159 -10.29 11.06 -1.02
CA GLU A 159 -9.98 11.03 -2.46
C GLU A 159 -10.87 9.97 -3.14
N VAL A 160 -10.84 8.73 -2.64
CA VAL A 160 -11.72 7.63 -3.06
C VAL A 160 -12.04 6.74 -1.85
N PRO A 161 -13.30 6.66 -1.39
CA PRO A 161 -13.68 5.87 -0.21
C PRO A 161 -13.29 4.38 -0.29
N ALA A 162 -13.26 3.82 -1.50
CA ALA A 162 -12.87 2.42 -1.75
C ALA A 162 -11.39 2.12 -1.45
N LEU A 163 -10.51 3.12 -1.30
CA LEU A 163 -9.12 2.89 -0.89
C LEU A 163 -8.99 2.30 0.52
N GLN A 164 -10.01 2.43 1.37
CA GLN A 164 -10.08 1.73 2.66
C GLN A 164 -10.13 0.19 2.51
N LEU A 165 -10.57 -0.33 1.37
CA LEU A 165 -10.53 -1.78 1.10
C LEU A 165 -9.09 -2.29 0.83
N PHE A 166 -8.13 -1.38 0.67
CA PHE A 166 -6.73 -1.67 0.36
C PHE A 166 -5.76 -1.41 1.52
N GLY A 167 -6.28 -1.01 2.69
CA GLY A 167 -5.62 -1.23 3.99
C GLY A 167 -6.25 -2.46 4.62
N ALA A 168 -7.20 -2.27 5.54
CA ALA A 168 -7.94 -3.38 6.15
C ALA A 168 -9.47 -3.22 6.17
N VAL A 169 -10.16 -4.37 6.15
CA VAL A 169 -11.63 -4.46 6.30
C VAL A 169 -11.98 -5.18 7.60
N PRO A 170 -12.84 -4.59 8.47
CA PRO A 170 -13.31 -5.25 9.69
C PRO A 170 -13.99 -6.59 9.39
N PHE A 171 -13.57 -7.63 10.11
CA PHE A 171 -13.97 -9.03 9.88
C PHE A 171 -13.69 -9.55 8.46
N GLY A 172 -12.74 -8.92 7.76
CA GLY A 172 -12.30 -9.26 6.42
C GLY A 172 -11.41 -10.51 6.34
N PRO A 173 -10.86 -10.79 5.14
CA PRO A 173 -9.99 -11.94 4.90
C PRO A 173 -8.71 -11.89 5.75
N ARG A 174 -8.13 -13.06 6.03
CA ARG A 174 -6.79 -13.15 6.62
C ARG A 174 -5.72 -12.80 5.58
N SER A 175 -4.51 -12.51 6.03
CA SER A 175 -3.37 -12.10 5.18
C SER A 175 -3.19 -12.94 3.90
N GLU A 176 -3.33 -14.27 3.97
CA GLU A 176 -3.14 -15.16 2.82
C GLU A 176 -4.29 -15.06 1.80
N GLU A 177 -5.52 -14.89 2.28
CA GLU A 177 -6.73 -14.72 1.46
C GLU A 177 -6.75 -13.32 0.83
N TYR A 178 -6.31 -12.30 1.57
CA TYR A 178 -6.15 -10.94 1.09
C TYR A 178 -5.08 -10.83 -0.01
N LEU A 179 -3.90 -11.44 0.19
CA LEU A 179 -2.86 -11.53 -0.84
C LEU A 179 -3.32 -12.32 -2.08
N ALA A 180 -4.10 -13.39 -1.88
CA ALA A 180 -4.69 -14.15 -2.98
C ALA A 180 -5.66 -13.29 -3.81
N TRP A 181 -6.53 -12.52 -3.16
CA TRP A 181 -7.41 -11.56 -3.84
C TRP A 181 -6.62 -10.44 -4.54
N LEU A 182 -5.61 -9.89 -3.88
CA LEU A 182 -4.81 -8.79 -4.42
C LEU A 182 -4.12 -9.20 -5.73
N TYR A 183 -3.34 -10.29 -5.72
CA TYR A 183 -2.52 -10.67 -6.86
C TYR A 183 -3.23 -11.57 -7.90
N PHE A 184 -4.26 -12.34 -7.50
CA PHE A 184 -4.93 -13.31 -8.37
C PHE A 184 -6.44 -13.09 -8.50
N GLY A 185 -7.08 -12.44 -7.53
CA GLY A 185 -8.51 -12.09 -7.55
C GLY A 185 -8.82 -10.70 -8.13
N GLY A 186 -7.82 -10.01 -8.69
CA GLY A 186 -8.00 -8.72 -9.39
C GLY A 186 -7.85 -7.47 -8.54
N GLY A 187 -7.54 -7.57 -7.24
CA GLY A 187 -7.37 -6.40 -6.36
C GLY A 187 -6.29 -5.42 -6.84
N GLU A 188 -5.13 -5.90 -7.29
CA GLU A 188 -4.04 -5.05 -7.78
C GLU A 188 -4.44 -4.28 -9.06
N LYS A 189 -5.24 -4.92 -9.94
CA LYS A 189 -5.80 -4.28 -11.14
C LYS A 189 -6.72 -3.12 -10.73
N MET A 190 -7.66 -3.38 -9.81
CA MET A 190 -8.59 -2.38 -9.31
C MET A 190 -7.87 -1.21 -8.62
N LEU A 191 -6.86 -1.48 -7.77
CA LEU A 191 -6.04 -0.45 -7.13
C LEU A 191 -5.31 0.42 -8.16
N ARG A 192 -4.77 -0.19 -9.21
CA ARG A 192 -4.07 0.50 -10.30
C ARG A 192 -5.01 1.38 -11.13
N GLU A 193 -6.24 0.93 -11.37
CA GLU A 193 -7.28 1.69 -12.07
C GLU A 193 -7.74 2.90 -11.25
N ILE A 194 -7.99 2.71 -9.95
CA ILE A 194 -8.32 3.80 -9.01
C ILE A 194 -7.18 4.82 -8.94
N ALA A 195 -5.94 4.37 -8.71
CA ALA A 195 -4.76 5.24 -8.63
C ALA A 195 -4.55 6.04 -9.93
N GLY A 196 -4.64 5.36 -11.08
CA GLY A 196 -4.51 5.97 -12.39
C GLY A 196 -5.57 7.05 -12.65
N GLY A 197 -6.82 6.80 -12.26
CA GLY A 197 -7.91 7.79 -12.31
C GLY A 197 -7.68 9.02 -11.42
N LEU A 198 -6.84 8.91 -10.39
CA LEU A 198 -6.44 10.00 -9.51
C LEU A 198 -5.14 10.72 -9.96
N GLY A 199 -4.45 10.20 -10.98
CA GLY A 199 -3.20 10.75 -11.53
C GLY A 199 -1.92 10.28 -10.83
N VAL A 200 -2.00 9.20 -10.04
CA VAL A 200 -0.87 8.61 -9.30
C VAL A 200 -0.72 7.12 -9.63
N GLN A 201 0.42 6.53 -9.30
CA GLN A 201 0.62 5.08 -9.29
C GLN A 201 0.78 4.61 -7.84
N ILE A 202 0.08 3.54 -7.46
CA ILE A 202 0.23 2.87 -6.16
C ILE A 202 0.90 1.50 -6.39
N VAL A 203 1.90 1.15 -5.57
CA VAL A 203 2.67 -0.11 -5.64
C VAL A 203 2.78 -0.77 -4.27
N VAL A 204 2.47 -2.05 -4.16
CA VAL A 204 2.27 -2.78 -2.89
C VAL A 204 3.54 -3.60 -2.50
N CYS A 205 4.23 -3.28 -1.39
CA CYS A 205 5.62 -3.70 -1.07
C CYS A 205 6.05 -4.36 0.31
N GLY A 206 5.40 -4.26 1.49
CA GLY A 206 5.60 -5.22 2.64
C GLY A 206 4.49 -5.48 3.72
N LEU A 207 3.46 -6.34 3.52
CA LEU A 207 2.23 -6.57 4.35
C LEU A 207 2.47 -6.76 5.87
N VAL A 208 1.49 -6.31 6.67
CA VAL A 208 1.40 -6.49 8.12
C VAL A 208 0.50 -7.68 8.49
N SER A 209 0.91 -8.42 9.52
CA SER A 209 0.13 -9.51 10.12
C SER A 209 -1.04 -8.97 10.96
N PRO A 210 -2.08 -9.79 11.28
CA PRO A 210 -3.24 -9.33 12.05
C PRO A 210 -2.83 -8.57 13.33
N GLU A 211 -3.51 -7.45 13.57
CA GLU A 211 -3.16 -6.54 14.65
C GLU A 211 -3.72 -6.99 16.01
N GLY A 212 -3.40 -6.24 17.07
CA GLY A 212 -4.16 -6.29 18.32
C GLY A 212 -5.35 -5.31 18.26
N ALA A 213 -6.48 -5.64 18.91
CA ALA A 213 -7.65 -4.76 18.99
C ALA A 213 -7.46 -3.52 19.91
N GLY A 214 -6.22 -3.20 20.25
CA GLY A 214 -5.83 -2.04 21.04
C GLY A 214 -5.59 -2.29 22.54
N TRP A 215 -4.97 -1.29 23.15
CA TRP A 215 -4.61 -1.21 24.57
C TRP A 215 -5.58 -0.30 25.32
N TYR A 216 -6.20 -0.82 26.37
CA TYR A 216 -7.25 -0.14 27.13
C TYR A 216 -6.80 0.08 28.57
N ARG A 217 -7.04 1.29 29.11
CA ARG A 217 -6.75 1.62 30.52
C ARG A 217 -7.59 0.82 31.51
N ARG A 218 -8.87 0.57 31.17
CA ARG A 218 -9.82 -0.25 31.93
C ARG A 218 -10.19 -1.51 31.13
N PRO A 219 -10.56 -2.62 31.77
CA PRO A 219 -11.15 -3.76 31.07
C PRO A 219 -12.44 -3.36 30.35
N VAL A 220 -12.58 -3.85 29.13
CA VAL A 220 -13.81 -3.88 28.33
C VAL A 220 -14.33 -5.32 28.34
N THR A 221 -15.59 -5.52 28.70
CA THR A 221 -16.21 -6.85 28.89
C THR A 221 -17.60 -6.97 28.27
N THR A 222 -18.26 -5.84 28.04
CA THR A 222 -19.60 -5.69 27.47
C THR A 222 -19.58 -4.64 26.36
N VAL A 223 -20.62 -4.58 25.53
CA VAL A 223 -20.75 -3.52 24.50
C VAL A 223 -21.01 -2.18 25.16
N GLU A 224 -21.68 -2.17 26.33
CA GLU A 224 -21.91 -0.98 27.16
C GLU A 224 -20.62 -0.29 27.60
N ASP A 225 -19.53 -1.04 27.84
CA ASP A 225 -18.23 -0.50 28.23
C ASP A 225 -17.58 0.38 27.15
N LEU A 226 -18.05 0.30 25.90
CA LEU A 226 -17.59 1.11 24.77
C LEU A 226 -18.23 2.51 24.75
N LYS A 227 -19.35 2.73 25.45
CA LYS A 227 -20.12 3.99 25.36
C LYS A 227 -19.35 5.14 26.00
N GLY A 228 -19.02 6.17 25.20
CA GLY A 228 -18.17 7.29 25.62
C GLY A 228 -16.70 6.90 25.82
N LEU A 229 -16.26 5.73 25.36
CA LEU A 229 -14.86 5.34 25.40
C LEU A 229 -14.10 6.11 24.32
N ARG A 230 -13.18 6.99 24.73
CA ARG A 230 -12.34 7.74 23.79
C ARG A 230 -11.20 6.84 23.33
N VAL A 231 -11.21 6.41 22.07
CA VAL A 231 -10.25 5.44 21.53
C VAL A 231 -9.54 6.00 20.32
N ARG A 232 -8.20 5.97 20.32
CA ARG A 232 -7.46 6.14 19.06
C ARG A 232 -7.73 4.91 18.20
N MET A 233 -8.48 5.09 17.13
CA MET A 233 -8.72 4.09 16.09
C MET A 233 -9.00 4.80 14.76
N THR A 234 -8.56 4.21 13.64
CA THR A 234 -8.74 4.81 12.30
C THR A 234 -9.58 3.94 11.34
N GLY A 235 -9.81 4.44 10.13
CA GLY A 235 -10.41 3.70 9.02
C GLY A 235 -11.82 3.15 9.28
N LEU A 236 -12.10 1.98 8.69
CA LEU A 236 -13.40 1.31 8.83
C LEU A 236 -13.64 0.77 10.24
N GLY A 237 -12.57 0.44 10.99
CA GLY A 237 -12.65 0.03 12.39
C GLY A 237 -13.26 1.11 13.28
N ALA A 238 -12.79 2.35 13.11
CA ALA A 238 -13.31 3.51 13.82
C ALA A 238 -14.83 3.67 13.60
N GLN A 239 -15.28 3.59 12.35
CA GLN A 239 -16.71 3.69 12.02
C GLN A 239 -17.57 2.58 12.62
N VAL A 240 -17.00 1.41 12.96
CA VAL A 240 -17.71 0.36 13.71
C VAL A 240 -17.78 0.75 15.20
N MET A 241 -16.68 1.21 15.79
CA MET A 241 -16.63 1.64 17.19
C MET A 241 -17.54 2.84 17.48
N ASP A 242 -17.60 3.84 16.60
CA ASP A 242 -18.52 4.97 16.70
C ASP A 242 -19.99 4.52 16.74
N ARG A 243 -20.36 3.54 15.91
CA ARG A 243 -21.72 2.95 15.90
C ARG A 243 -22.05 2.16 17.16
N LEU A 244 -21.04 1.68 17.88
CA LEU A 244 -21.18 1.05 19.20
C LEU A 244 -21.18 2.08 20.35
N GLY A 245 -20.99 3.36 20.03
CA GLY A 245 -21.05 4.49 20.96
C GLY A 245 -19.71 4.92 21.56
N ALA A 246 -18.59 4.42 21.04
CA ALA A 246 -17.28 4.95 21.35
C ALA A 246 -17.06 6.33 20.71
N GLU A 247 -16.06 7.06 21.19
CA GLU A 247 -15.61 8.33 20.62
C GLU A 247 -14.25 8.08 19.96
N THR A 248 -14.23 7.80 18.65
CA THR A 248 -12.96 7.56 17.97
C THR A 248 -12.19 8.85 17.71
N VAL A 249 -10.86 8.78 17.79
CA VAL A 249 -9.96 9.92 17.59
C VAL A 249 -8.85 9.52 16.63
N ASP A 250 -8.73 10.22 15.51
CA ASP A 250 -7.61 10.06 14.59
C ASP A 250 -6.38 10.81 15.13
N LEU A 251 -5.25 10.11 15.24
CA LEU A 251 -3.97 10.61 15.76
C LEU A 251 -2.80 9.93 15.05
N THR A 252 -1.77 10.73 14.78
CA THR A 252 -0.49 10.28 14.21
C THR A 252 0.28 9.42 15.22
N GLU A 253 1.23 8.60 14.73
CA GLU A 253 2.12 7.76 15.56
C GLU A 253 2.69 8.50 16.79
N GLY A 254 3.19 9.73 16.59
CA GLY A 254 3.86 10.52 17.63
C GLY A 254 2.93 11.06 18.72
N ASP A 255 1.63 11.23 18.42
CA ASP A 255 0.67 11.84 19.33
C ASP A 255 0.04 10.82 20.30
N ILE A 256 0.00 9.52 19.94
CA ILE A 256 -0.74 8.48 20.68
C ILE A 256 -0.28 8.37 22.14
N PHE A 257 1.03 8.31 22.37
CA PHE A 257 1.57 8.17 23.73
C PHE A 257 1.22 9.37 24.61
N HIS A 258 1.31 10.58 24.07
CA HIS A 258 0.98 11.79 24.81
C HIS A 258 -0.53 11.91 25.08
N ALA A 259 -1.37 11.61 24.09
CA ALA A 259 -2.82 11.61 24.27
C ALA A 259 -3.29 10.55 25.29
N LEU A 260 -2.61 9.39 25.35
CA LEU A 260 -2.79 8.41 26.42
C LEU A 260 -2.27 8.93 27.76
N GLU A 261 -1.10 9.58 27.82
CA GLU A 261 -0.50 10.09 29.06
C GLU A 261 -1.39 11.16 29.72
N THR A 262 -1.85 12.14 28.95
CA THR A 262 -2.77 13.21 29.40
C THR A 262 -4.18 12.71 29.73
N GLY A 263 -4.55 11.51 29.26
CA GLY A 263 -5.91 11.00 29.36
C GLY A 263 -6.90 11.71 28.42
N THR A 264 -6.41 12.29 27.33
CA THR A 264 -7.23 12.78 26.21
C THR A 264 -7.94 11.61 25.51
N ILE A 265 -7.30 10.43 25.48
CA ILE A 265 -7.90 9.14 25.08
C ILE A 265 -7.78 8.12 26.23
N ASP A 266 -8.71 7.17 26.26
CA ASP A 266 -8.81 6.08 27.25
C ASP A 266 -8.20 4.76 26.76
N ALA A 267 -8.11 4.60 25.43
CA ALA A 267 -7.56 3.44 24.74
C ALA A 267 -6.91 3.85 23.41
N ALA A 268 -6.04 2.99 22.87
CA ALA A 268 -5.47 3.15 21.54
C ALA A 268 -5.23 1.79 20.87
N GLU A 269 -5.67 1.63 19.63
CA GLU A 269 -5.11 0.65 18.71
C GLU A 269 -4.04 1.30 17.83
N TYR A 270 -3.08 0.51 17.35
CA TYR A 270 -2.07 1.02 16.42
C TYR A 270 -1.51 -0.07 15.51
N SER A 271 -0.96 -1.15 16.06
CA SER A 271 -0.62 -2.33 15.27
C SER A 271 -0.39 -3.61 16.10
N MET A 272 0.69 -4.34 15.81
CA MET A 272 1.09 -5.60 16.44
C MET A 272 1.99 -5.41 17.67
N PRO A 273 2.13 -6.41 18.57
CA PRO A 273 2.81 -6.27 19.87
C PRO A 273 4.23 -5.68 19.80
N ALA A 274 5.00 -6.00 18.75
CA ALA A 274 6.37 -5.52 18.59
C ALA A 274 6.47 -4.03 18.25
N ILE A 275 5.43 -3.48 17.59
CA ILE A 275 5.31 -2.08 17.20
C ILE A 275 4.73 -1.28 18.37
N ASP A 276 3.62 -1.74 18.95
CA ASP A 276 2.98 -1.12 20.12
C ASP A 276 3.95 -1.00 21.31
N ALA A 277 4.82 -2.00 21.51
CA ALA A 277 5.84 -1.98 22.54
C ALA A 277 6.88 -0.86 22.37
N ARG A 278 7.12 -0.40 21.13
CA ARG A 278 8.02 0.72 20.80
C ARG A 278 7.38 2.07 21.04
N LEU A 279 6.08 2.19 20.75
CA LEU A 279 5.27 3.34 21.16
C LEU A 279 5.09 3.41 22.68
N GLY A 280 5.27 2.30 23.40
CA GLY A 280 5.20 2.26 24.85
C GLY A 280 3.78 2.20 25.40
N LEU A 281 2.79 1.79 24.59
CA LEU A 281 1.37 1.74 24.98
C LEU A 281 1.13 0.90 26.24
N GLN A 282 1.92 -0.18 26.41
CA GLN A 282 1.96 -1.05 27.59
C GLN A 282 2.33 -0.33 28.91
N ARG A 283 2.89 0.89 28.84
CA ARG A 283 3.17 1.74 30.01
C ARG A 283 1.94 2.54 30.44
N MET A 284 1.06 2.89 29.51
CA MET A 284 -0.14 3.72 29.75
C MET A 284 -1.42 2.90 29.96
N ALA A 285 -1.56 1.78 29.25
CA ALA A 285 -2.67 0.84 29.36
C ALA A 285 -2.15 -0.56 29.72
N ARG A 286 -3.02 -1.45 30.21
CA ARG A 286 -2.63 -2.80 30.68
C ARG A 286 -3.47 -3.93 30.10
N ASN A 287 -4.61 -3.62 29.49
CA ASN A 287 -5.51 -4.61 28.90
C ASN A 287 -5.31 -4.56 27.38
N TYR A 288 -4.63 -5.55 26.81
CA TYR A 288 -4.40 -5.66 25.36
C TYR A 288 -5.30 -6.74 24.78
N TYR A 289 -6.14 -6.38 23.82
CA TYR A 289 -7.19 -7.27 23.30
C TYR A 289 -6.82 -7.89 21.96
N PHE A 290 -7.33 -9.10 21.72
CA PHE A 290 -7.15 -9.87 20.49
C PHE A 290 -8.44 -10.62 20.11
N PRO A 291 -8.64 -10.95 18.82
CA PRO A 291 -7.84 -10.51 17.67
C PRO A 291 -8.12 -9.06 17.28
N GLY A 292 -7.23 -8.41 16.52
CA GLY A 292 -7.50 -7.17 15.79
C GLY A 292 -8.54 -7.41 14.70
N TRP A 293 -9.80 -7.47 15.10
CA TRP A 293 -10.95 -7.71 14.21
C TRP A 293 -11.16 -6.58 13.21
N HIS A 294 -10.66 -5.37 13.52
CA HIS A 294 -10.71 -4.19 12.67
C HIS A 294 -9.66 -4.25 11.55
N GLN A 295 -8.47 -4.78 11.86
CA GLN A 295 -7.35 -4.96 10.93
C GLN A 295 -6.81 -6.41 10.93
N PRO A 296 -7.51 -7.35 10.24
CA PRO A 296 -7.06 -8.74 10.13
C PRO A 296 -5.90 -8.95 9.13
N ALA A 297 -5.65 -7.97 8.26
CA ALA A 297 -4.49 -7.86 7.37
C ALA A 297 -4.43 -6.39 6.89
N THR A 298 -3.23 -5.82 6.78
CA THR A 298 -2.98 -4.41 6.40
C THR A 298 -1.74 -4.31 5.50
#